data_AF-A0A7K1TLI9-F1
#
_entry.id   AF-A0A7K1TLI9-F1
#
_cell.length_a   1.000
_cell.length_b   1.000
_cell.length_c   1.000
_cell.angle_alpha   90.00
_cell.angle_beta   90.00
_cell.angle_gamma   90.00
#
_symmetry.space_group_name_H-M   'P 1'
#
loop_
_entity.id
_entity.type
_entity.pdbx_description
1 polymer ?
#
loop_
_entity_poly.entity_id
_entity_poly.type
_entity_poly.pdbx_seq_one_letter_code
_entity_poly.pdbx_strand_id
1 'polypeptide(L)'
;MKKPKLGLPPVHVPSLSLEEMINKGGSVASEALQPSVVPHEPEEDKLKSFTFKIYESELAQIRAIQDALPKRDRISIHDFVLAAVKEKIRQEGKTAT
;
A
#
# COMPACT_ATOMS: atom_id res chain seq x y z
N MET A 1 -6.48 6.35 67.04
CA MET A 1 -7.25 5.38 66.24
C MET A 1 -7.30 5.80 64.77
N LYS A 2 -6.71 5.02 63.85
CA LYS A 2 -7.05 4.82 62.42
C LYS A 2 -6.12 3.71 61.89
N LYS A 3 -6.68 2.81 61.07
CA LYS A 3 -6.31 1.39 60.88
C LYS A 3 -4.99 1.19 60.10
N PRO A 4 -4.18 0.14 60.39
CA PRO A 4 -3.03 -0.23 59.56
C PRO A 4 -3.51 -0.79 58.21
N LYS A 5 -2.93 -0.31 57.10
CA LYS A 5 -3.15 -0.88 55.76
C LYS A 5 -2.50 -2.27 55.74
N LEU A 6 -3.34 -3.30 55.72
CA LEU A 6 -2.96 -4.69 55.56
C LEU A 6 -2.26 -4.84 54.20
N GLY A 7 -0.94 -5.02 54.20
CA GLY A 7 -0.20 -5.40 53.01
C GLY A 7 -0.66 -6.78 52.57
N LEU A 8 -1.15 -6.88 51.34
CA LEU A 8 -1.47 -8.18 50.73
C LEU A 8 -0.15 -8.97 50.59
N PRO A 9 -0.12 -10.26 50.95
CA PRO A 9 1.06 -11.09 50.69
C PRO A 9 1.26 -11.24 49.17
N PRO A 10 2.51 -11.36 48.69
CA PRO A 10 2.77 -11.60 47.28
C PRO A 10 2.12 -12.93 46.89
N VAL A 11 1.12 -12.88 46.02
CA VAL A 11 0.45 -14.07 45.48
C VAL A 11 1.45 -14.77 44.57
N HIS A 12 1.97 -15.91 45.00
CA HIS A 12 2.72 -16.80 44.13
C HIS A 12 1.72 -17.46 43.18
N VAL A 13 1.54 -16.85 42.00
CA VAL A 13 0.76 -17.46 40.93
C VAL A 13 1.53 -18.66 40.36
N PRO A 14 0.89 -19.83 40.19
CA PRO A 14 1.52 -20.97 39.51
C PRO A 14 1.78 -20.61 38.04
N SER A 15 3.04 -20.69 37.62
CA SER A 15 3.55 -20.20 36.34
C SER A 15 2.90 -20.84 35.11
N LEU A 16 2.36 -22.06 35.25
CA LEU A 16 1.88 -22.86 34.13
C LEU A 16 0.65 -22.27 33.42
N SER A 17 -0.26 -21.60 34.16
CA SER A 17 -1.44 -20.97 33.54
C SER A 17 -1.14 -19.61 32.90
N LEU A 18 -0.01 -18.98 33.26
CA LEU A 18 0.46 -17.74 32.64
C LEU A 18 1.17 -18.03 31.31
N GLU A 19 1.94 -19.12 31.27
CA GLU A 19 2.63 -19.58 30.06
C GLU A 19 1.65 -20.02 28.96
N GLU A 20 0.50 -20.63 29.29
CA GLU A 20 -0.53 -20.94 28.28
C GLU A 20 -1.19 -19.69 27.69
N MET A 21 -1.33 -18.60 28.46
CA MET A 21 -1.82 -17.32 27.93
C MET A 21 -0.79 -16.59 27.06
N ILE A 22 0.50 -16.73 27.36
CA ILE A 22 1.60 -16.20 26.52
C ILE A 22 1.71 -17.00 25.21
N ASN A 23 1.61 -18.34 25.28
CA ASN A 23 1.66 -19.20 24.11
C ASN A 23 0.43 -19.09 23.19
N LYS A 24 -0.69 -18.53 23.67
CA LYS A 24 -1.89 -18.25 22.86
C LYS A 24 -1.93 -16.82 22.30
N GLY A 25 -0.91 -16.01 22.58
CA GLY A 25 -0.77 -14.63 22.09
C GLY A 25 0.43 -14.47 21.17
N GLY A 26 0.22 -14.54 19.86
CA GLY A 26 1.19 -14.08 18.88
C GLY A 26 1.97 -15.18 18.16
N SER A 27 1.28 -16.08 17.46
CA SER A 27 1.84 -16.71 16.27
C SER A 27 1.18 -16.06 15.06
N VAL A 28 1.74 -14.93 14.63
CA VAL A 28 1.70 -14.58 13.22
C VAL A 28 2.47 -15.70 12.56
N ALA A 29 1.76 -16.69 12.03
CA ALA A 29 2.37 -17.60 11.08
C ALA A 29 2.99 -16.70 10.01
N SER A 30 4.32 -16.74 9.97
CA SER A 30 5.12 -16.40 8.81
C SER A 30 4.73 -17.37 7.70
N GLU A 31 3.49 -17.28 7.22
CA GLU A 31 3.11 -17.88 5.96
C GLU A 31 3.77 -16.97 4.93
N ALA A 32 4.97 -17.39 4.53
CA ALA A 32 5.57 -16.95 3.28
C ALA A 32 4.43 -16.93 2.26
N LEU A 33 4.08 -15.73 1.81
CA LEU A 33 3.08 -15.47 0.79
C LEU A 33 3.51 -16.19 -0.49
N GLN A 34 3.25 -17.49 -0.55
CA GLN A 34 3.10 -18.17 -1.81
C GLN A 34 1.88 -17.51 -2.45
N PRO A 35 1.97 -16.99 -3.68
CA PRO A 35 0.79 -16.55 -4.39
C PRO A 35 -0.07 -17.78 -4.62
N SER A 36 -1.11 -17.92 -3.78
CA SER A 36 -2.21 -18.84 -4.02
C SER A 36 -2.78 -18.50 -5.40
N VAL A 37 -2.60 -19.41 -6.35
CA VAL A 37 -3.19 -19.32 -7.68
C VAL A 37 -4.69 -19.53 -7.48
N VAL A 38 -5.39 -18.43 -7.20
CA VAL A 38 -6.84 -18.40 -7.18
C VAL A 38 -7.33 -18.60 -8.62
N PRO A 39 -8.33 -19.46 -8.86
CA PRO A 39 -8.91 -19.65 -10.18
C PRO A 39 -9.33 -18.31 -10.77
N HIS A 40 -8.83 -18.02 -11.97
CA HIS A 40 -9.05 -16.79 -12.71
C HIS A 40 -10.52 -16.74 -13.17
N GLU A 41 -11.41 -16.30 -12.29
CA GLU A 41 -12.65 -15.68 -12.74
C GLU A 41 -12.28 -14.50 -13.66
N PRO A 42 -13.08 -14.19 -14.70
CA PRO A 42 -12.76 -13.08 -15.60
C PRO A 42 -12.62 -11.82 -14.75
N GLU A 43 -11.39 -11.30 -14.63
CA GLU A 43 -11.11 -10.05 -13.93
C GLU A 43 -11.95 -8.98 -14.63
N GLU A 44 -13.10 -8.65 -14.04
CA GLU A 44 -13.80 -7.41 -14.30
C GLU A 44 -12.77 -6.28 -14.25
N ASP A 45 -12.89 -5.30 -15.15
CA ASP A 45 -11.95 -4.20 -15.42
C ASP A 45 -11.54 -3.43 -14.15
N LYS A 46 -10.66 -4.02 -13.35
CA LYS A 46 -10.19 -3.50 -12.08
C LYS A 46 -9.03 -2.58 -12.37
N LEU A 47 -9.07 -1.36 -11.82
CA LEU A 47 -7.95 -0.43 -11.87
C LEU A 47 -6.70 -1.10 -11.29
N LYS A 48 -5.73 -1.40 -12.16
CA LYS A 48 -4.41 -1.89 -11.75
C LYS A 48 -3.50 -0.70 -11.51
N SER A 49 -3.05 -0.53 -10.28
CA SER A 49 -2.02 0.47 -9.94
C SER A 49 -0.64 -0.12 -10.20
N PHE A 50 0.23 0.65 -10.84
CA PHE A 50 1.64 0.30 -10.97
C PHE A 50 2.51 1.54 -10.73
N THR A 51 3.71 1.31 -10.21
CA THR A 51 4.72 2.34 -9.99
C THR A 51 5.84 2.13 -10.99
N PHE A 52 6.23 3.19 -11.68
CA PHE A 52 7.40 3.17 -12.55
C PHE A 52 8.40 4.24 -12.08
N LYS A 53 9.68 3.98 -12.34
CA LYS A 53 10.77 4.90 -11.99
C LYS A 53 11.10 5.73 -13.22
N ILE A 54 11.27 7.04 -13.02
CA ILE A 54 11.73 8.00 -14.02
C ILE A 54 12.83 8.84 -13.43
N TYR A 55 13.60 9.51 -14.29
CA TYR A 55 14.58 10.47 -13.84
C TYR A 55 13.89 11.68 -13.21
N GLU A 56 14.54 12.29 -12.22
CA GLU A 56 14.03 13.51 -11.57
C GLU A 56 13.86 14.65 -12.57
N SER A 57 14.75 14.75 -13.55
CA SER A 57 14.66 15.71 -14.66
C SER A 57 13.37 15.55 -15.46
N GLU A 58 12.92 14.32 -15.70
CA GLU A 58 11.68 14.03 -16.42
C GLU A 58 10.46 14.40 -15.57
N LEU A 59 10.49 14.11 -14.26
CA LEU A 59 9.46 14.56 -13.33
C LEU A 59 9.35 16.10 -13.31
N ALA A 60 10.48 16.80 -13.28
CA ALA A 60 10.52 18.26 -13.31
C ALA A 60 9.93 18.82 -14.61
N GLN A 61 10.21 18.19 -15.76
CA GLN A 61 9.62 18.57 -17.04
C GLN A 61 8.10 18.42 -17.03
N ILE A 62 7.58 17.29 -16.53
CA ILE A 62 6.12 17.05 -16.44
C ILE A 62 5.46 18.13 -15.58
N ARG A 63 6.07 18.49 -14.43
CA ARG A 63 5.57 19.56 -13.56
C ARG A 63 5.60 20.93 -14.22
N ALA A 64 6.68 21.25 -14.94
CA ALA A 64 6.78 22.52 -15.65
C ALA A 64 5.68 22.67 -16.72
N ILE A 65 5.37 21.60 -17.45
CA ILE A 65 4.28 21.57 -18.43
C ILE A 65 2.92 21.72 -17.72
N GLN A 66 2.72 21.04 -16.60
CA GLN A 66 1.50 21.15 -15.78
C GLN A 66 1.28 22.59 -15.27
N ASP A 67 2.34 23.26 -14.82
CA ASP A 67 2.27 24.63 -14.31
C ASP A 67 2.06 25.67 -15.40
N ALA A 68 2.53 25.40 -16.62
CA ALA A 68 2.32 26.24 -17.80
C ALA A 68 0.88 26.17 -18.34
N LEU A 69 0.10 25.14 -17.98
CA LEU A 69 -1.30 25.03 -18.38
C LEU A 69 -2.18 26.04 -17.61
N PRO A 70 -3.25 26.58 -18.24
CA PRO A 70 -4.21 27.44 -17.58
C PRO A 70 -4.74 26.77 -16.31
N LYS A 71 -4.90 27.53 -15.21
CA LYS A 71 -5.35 26.98 -13.90
C LYS A 71 -6.62 26.13 -13.99
N ARG A 72 -7.47 26.40 -14.98
CA ARG A 72 -8.71 25.69 -15.26
C ARG A 72 -8.48 24.25 -15.78
N ASP A 73 -7.37 24.00 -16.47
CA ASP A 73 -7.08 22.74 -17.16
C ASP A 73 -5.87 22.01 -16.54
N ARG A 74 -5.54 22.34 -15.27
CA ARG A 74 -4.49 21.63 -14.53
C ARG A 74 -4.93 20.20 -14.27
N ILE A 75 -4.51 19.30 -15.14
CA ILE A 75 -4.71 17.87 -15.00
C ILE A 75 -3.73 17.28 -13.98
N SER A 76 -4.08 16.15 -13.36
CA SER A 76 -3.19 15.44 -12.46
C SER A 76 -1.98 14.88 -13.24
N ILE A 77 -0.85 14.65 -12.56
CA ILE A 77 0.33 13.99 -13.18
C ILE A 77 -0.07 12.62 -13.75
N HIS A 78 -0.94 11.90 -13.04
CA HIS A 78 -1.50 10.64 -13.50
C HIS A 78 -2.19 10.79 -14.86
N ASP A 79 -3.11 11.75 -14.99
CA ASP A 79 -3.88 11.94 -16.22
C ASP A 79 -3.00 12.46 -17.36
N PHE A 80 -2.00 13.28 -17.03
CA PHE A 80 -0.99 13.72 -18.00
C PHE A 80 -0.24 12.52 -18.59
N VAL A 81 0.28 11.64 -17.73
CA VAL A 81 1.00 10.43 -18.17
C VAL A 81 0.08 9.54 -19.00
N LEU A 82 -1.16 9.32 -18.55
CA LEU A 82 -2.12 8.48 -19.26
C LEU A 82 -2.47 9.04 -20.65
N ALA A 83 -2.69 10.36 -20.75
CA ALA A 83 -2.96 11.03 -22.02
C ALA A 83 -1.76 10.92 -22.98
N ALA A 84 -0.55 11.18 -22.49
CA ALA A 84 0.67 11.06 -23.28
C ALA A 84 0.90 9.63 -23.80
N VAL A 85 0.68 8.61 -22.97
CA VAL A 85 0.80 7.20 -23.38
C VAL A 85 -0.24 6.85 -24.45
N LYS A 86 -1.51 7.24 -24.26
CA LYS A 86 -2.57 7.01 -25.26
C LYS A 86 -2.27 7.71 -26.58
N GLU A 87 -1.76 8.94 -26.53
CA GLU A 87 -1.37 9.67 -27.73
C GLU A 87 -0.20 9.00 -28.46
N LYS A 88 0.83 8.56 -27.73
CA LYS A 88 1.99 7.89 -28.30
C LYS A 88 1.58 6.59 -29.01
N ILE A 89 0.75 5.76 -28.38
CA ILE A 89 0.21 4.54 -28.97
C ILE A 89 -0.57 4.86 -30.25
N ARG A 90 -1.42 5.90 -30.23
CA ARG A 90 -2.20 6.33 -31.40
C ARG A 90 -1.31 6.80 -32.56
N GLN A 91 -0.22 7.51 -32.29
CA GLN A 91 0.71 7.98 -33.32
C GLN A 91 1.52 6.83 -33.92
N GLU A 92 1.97 5.87 -33.10
CA GLU A 92 2.70 4.70 -33.58
C GLU A 92 1.80 3.76 -34.39
N GLY A 93 0.56 3.54 -33.94
CA GLY A 93 -0.44 2.77 -34.68
C GLY A 93 -0.84 3.36 -36.04
N LYS A 94 -0.63 4.67 -36.25
CA LYS A 94 -0.85 5.34 -37.54
C LYS A 94 0.34 5.24 -38.50
N THR A 95 1.53 4.99 -37.98
CA THR A 95 2.77 4.91 -38.78
C THR A 95 3.08 3.46 -39.20
N ALA A 96 2.41 2.47 -38.61
CA ALA A 96 2.64 1.04 -38.83
C ALA A 96 1.81 0.41 -39.97
N THR A 97 1.20 1.21 -40.84
CA THR A 97 0.49 0.82 -42.08
C THR A 97 1.02 1.61 -43.25
#